data_AF-A0A3S0PLR7-F1
#
_entry.id   AF-A0A3S0PLR7-F1
#
_cell.length_a   1.000
_cell.length_b   1.000
_cell.length_c   1.000
_cell.angle_alpha   90.00
_cell.angle_beta   90.00
_cell.angle_gamma   90.00
#
_symmetry.space_group_name_H-M   'P 1'
#
loop_
_entity.id
_entity.type
_entity.pdbx_description
1 polymer ?
#
loop_
_entity_poly.entity_id
_entity_poly.type
_entity_poly.pdbx_seq_one_letter_code
_entity_poly.pdbx_strand_id
1 'polypeptide(L)'
;MDLTTEALRLGLGMARVRADVASANIANVDVAGYRPQRADFAQATGLLREAAEDPALDGAQLQAMTPHTLGESVRAADPDLNAPVSLDQEVAELETANVDFQSLTTVMSRRFALMQLALAGRD
;
A
#
# COMPACT_ATOMS: atom_id res chain seq x y z
N MET A 1 17.54 -8.49 2.28
CA MET A 1 16.28 -9.04 1.72
C MET A 1 16.30 -8.83 0.22
N ASP A 2 15.71 -9.73 -0.58
CA ASP A 2 15.67 -9.56 -2.05
C ASP A 2 14.75 -8.40 -2.46
N LEU A 3 15.12 -7.67 -3.52
CA LEU A 3 14.42 -6.48 -4.02
C LEU A 3 12.93 -6.73 -4.30
N THR A 4 12.60 -7.88 -4.87
CA THR A 4 11.20 -8.26 -5.13
C THR A 4 10.41 -8.46 -3.83
N THR A 5 11.06 -9.01 -2.80
CA THR A 5 10.45 -9.19 -1.47
C THR A 5 10.11 -7.83 -0.86
N GLU A 6 11.02 -6.89 -1.05
CA GLU A 6 10.89 -5.54 -0.52
C GLU A 6 9.80 -4.74 -1.24
N ALA A 7 9.73 -4.86 -2.56
CA ALA A 7 8.66 -4.30 -3.37
C ALA A 7 7.27 -4.85 -2.97
N LEU A 8 7.17 -6.18 -2.74
CA LEU A 8 5.93 -6.80 -2.25
C LEU A 8 5.56 -6.31 -0.84
N ARG A 9 6.53 -6.16 0.06
CA ARG A 9 6.30 -5.61 1.40
C ARG A 9 5.77 -4.17 1.32
N LEU A 10 6.37 -3.34 0.47
CA LEU A 10 5.94 -1.97 0.25
C LEU A 10 4.50 -1.91 -0.30
N GLY A 11 4.19 -2.71 -1.33
CA GLY A 11 2.83 -2.80 -1.89
C GLY A 11 1.79 -3.22 -0.84
N LEU A 12 2.11 -4.21 0.00
CA LEU A 12 1.26 -4.63 1.12
C LEU A 12 1.04 -3.50 2.13
N GLY A 13 2.10 -2.73 2.42
CA GLY A 13 2.02 -1.53 3.26
C GLY A 13 1.10 -0.45 2.67
N MET A 14 1.19 -0.20 1.37
CA MET A 14 0.31 0.75 0.68
C MET A 14 -1.16 0.32 0.73
N ALA A 15 -1.44 -0.96 0.43
CA ALA A 15 -2.80 -1.51 0.52
C ALA A 15 -3.35 -1.41 1.94
N ARG A 16 -2.51 -1.70 2.95
CA ARG A 16 -2.87 -1.55 4.37
C ARG A 16 -3.25 -0.11 4.72
N VAL A 17 -2.40 0.86 4.38
CA VAL A 17 -2.65 2.28 4.67
C VAL A 17 -3.92 2.77 3.96
N ARG A 18 -4.15 2.34 2.72
CA ARG A 18 -5.38 2.67 1.96
C ARG A 18 -6.64 2.14 2.67
N ALA A 19 -6.61 0.89 3.13
CA ALA A 19 -7.71 0.30 3.90
C ALA A 19 -7.93 1.03 5.24
N ASP A 20 -6.85 1.36 5.96
CA ASP A 20 -6.93 2.08 7.24
C ASP A 20 -7.55 3.48 7.04
N VAL A 21 -7.19 4.20 5.97
CA VAL A 21 -7.76 5.52 5.62
C VAL A 21 -9.24 5.40 5.22
N ALA A 22 -9.60 4.45 4.34
CA ALA A 22 -10.99 4.25 3.94
C ALA A 22 -11.88 3.89 5.14
N SER A 23 -11.39 3.02 6.03
CA SER A 23 -12.06 2.66 7.28
C SER A 23 -12.27 3.87 8.19
N ALA A 24 -11.25 4.72 8.34
CA ALA A 24 -11.38 5.97 9.10
C ALA A 24 -12.42 6.92 8.49
N ASN A 25 -12.47 7.05 7.16
CA ASN A 25 -13.46 7.87 6.48
C ASN A 25 -14.89 7.33 6.70
N ILE A 26 -15.10 6.01 6.56
CA ILE A 26 -16.38 5.33 6.81
C ILE A 26 -16.85 5.59 8.26
N ALA A 27 -15.95 5.40 9.23
CA ALA A 27 -16.28 5.56 10.65
C ALA A 27 -16.70 7.00 11.02
N ASN A 28 -16.28 7.99 10.23
CA ASN A 28 -16.54 9.41 10.49
C ASN A 28 -17.51 10.05 9.48
N VAL A 29 -18.21 9.27 8.66
CA VAL A 29 -19.11 9.78 7.60
C VAL A 29 -20.18 10.73 8.12
N ASP A 30 -20.74 10.47 9.30
CA ASP A 30 -21.79 11.27 9.93
C ASP A 30 -21.25 12.31 10.93
N VAL A 31 -19.93 12.47 11.03
CA VAL A 31 -19.31 13.41 11.97
C VAL A 31 -19.30 14.81 11.34
N ALA A 32 -20.06 15.73 11.93
CA ALA A 32 -20.15 17.10 11.46
C ALA A 32 -18.78 17.78 11.38
N GLY A 33 -18.44 18.31 10.20
CA GLY A 33 -17.16 18.99 9.94
C GLY A 33 -15.98 18.04 9.70
N TYR A 34 -16.18 16.72 9.69
CA TYR A 34 -15.16 15.78 9.26
C TYR A 34 -14.82 15.97 7.78
N ARG A 35 -13.55 15.82 7.45
CA ARG A 35 -13.04 15.90 6.08
C ARG A 35 -12.43 14.55 5.70
N PRO A 36 -12.80 13.97 4.54
CA PRO A 36 -12.21 12.71 4.10
C PRO A 36 -10.70 12.85 3.99
N GLN A 37 -9.99 11.78 4.33
CA GLN A 37 -8.55 11.68 4.17
C GLN A 37 -8.20 10.82 2.96
N ARG A 38 -7.04 11.06 2.37
CA ARG A 38 -6.47 10.28 1.27
C ARG A 38 -4.99 10.05 1.51
N ALA A 39 -4.52 8.85 1.19
CA ALA A 39 -3.11 8.53 1.21
C ALA A 39 -2.48 8.88 -0.15
N ASP A 40 -1.37 9.62 -0.13
CA ASP A 40 -0.55 9.86 -1.32
C ASP A 40 0.60 8.85 -1.39
N PHE A 41 0.64 8.07 -2.47
CA PHE A 41 1.68 7.06 -2.70
C PHE A 41 2.61 7.41 -3.87
N ALA A 42 2.63 8.67 -4.33
CA ALA A 42 3.47 9.08 -5.45
C ALA A 42 4.96 8.78 -5.21
N GLN A 43 5.46 9.02 -4.00
CA GLN A 43 6.85 8.72 -3.65
C GLN A 43 7.14 7.21 -3.69
N ALA A 44 6.28 6.40 -3.04
CA ALA A 44 6.46 4.94 -2.98
C ALA A 44 6.38 4.30 -4.38
N THR A 45 5.45 4.75 -5.22
CA THR A 45 5.32 4.28 -6.60
C THR A 45 6.47 4.73 -7.49
N GLY A 46 7.03 5.92 -7.24
CA GLY A 46 8.28 6.38 -7.87
C GLY A 46 9.45 5.45 -7.56
N LEU A 47 9.67 5.15 -6.28
CA LEU A 47 10.73 4.24 -5.83
C LEU A 47 10.57 2.83 -6.41
N LEU A 48 9.33 2.31 -6.49
CA LEU A 48 9.06 1.01 -7.11
C LEU A 48 9.38 1.01 -8.61
N ARG A 49 9.09 2.11 -9.32
CA ARG A 49 9.42 2.25 -10.74
C ARG A 49 10.93 2.30 -10.95
N GLU A 50 11.62 3.11 -10.17
CA GLU A 50 13.08 3.22 -10.23
C GLU A 50 13.74 1.86 -9.95
N ALA A 51 13.29 1.13 -8.91
CA ALA A 51 13.78 -0.21 -8.60
C ALA A 51 13.49 -1.25 -9.70
N ALA A 52 12.45 -1.06 -10.51
CA ALA A 52 12.15 -1.92 -11.64
C ALA A 52 13.06 -1.63 -12.86
N GLU A 53 13.51 -0.38 -13.01
CA GLU A 53 14.40 0.07 -14.10
C GLU A 53 15.87 -0.19 -13.80
N ASP A 54 16.29 -0.01 -12.55
CA ASP A 54 17.66 -0.28 -12.09
C ASP A 54 17.67 -1.25 -10.89
N PRO A 55 17.89 -2.55 -11.13
CA PRO A 55 18.00 -3.55 -10.08
C PRO A 55 19.21 -3.35 -9.15
N ALA A 56 20.16 -2.47 -9.49
CA ALA A 56 21.29 -2.12 -8.64
C ALA A 56 20.94 -1.04 -7.60
N LEU A 57 19.71 -0.48 -7.64
CA LEU A 57 19.21 0.39 -6.59
C LEU A 57 19.26 -0.30 -5.22
N ASP A 58 19.74 0.45 -4.24
CA ASP A 58 19.83 -0.01 -2.87
C ASP A 58 18.43 -0.21 -2.29
N GLY A 59 18.08 -1.47 -2.02
CA GLY A 59 16.83 -1.85 -1.35
C GLY A 59 16.63 -1.18 0.02
N ALA A 60 17.65 -0.52 0.58
CA ALA A 60 17.53 0.32 1.77
C ALA A 60 16.47 1.42 1.63
N GLN A 61 16.32 2.03 0.44
CA GLN A 61 15.31 3.09 0.24
C GLN A 61 13.88 2.53 0.29
N LEU A 62 13.66 1.35 -0.29
CA LEU A 62 12.37 0.66 -0.19
C LEU A 62 12.12 0.15 1.24
N GLN A 63 13.16 -0.30 1.95
CA GLN A 63 13.08 -0.71 3.36
C GLN A 63 12.68 0.44 4.29
N ALA A 64 13.16 1.65 4.02
CA ALA A 64 12.78 2.83 4.77
C ALA A 64 11.28 3.18 4.63
N MET A 65 10.63 2.74 3.54
CA MET A 65 9.20 2.93 3.32
C MET A 65 8.40 1.90 4.13
N THR A 66 8.04 2.26 5.36
CA THR A 66 7.22 1.46 6.28
C THR A 66 5.75 1.91 6.23
N PRO A 67 4.79 1.11 6.72
CA PRO A 67 3.40 1.57 6.87
C PRO A 67 3.30 2.87 7.68
N HIS A 68 4.22 3.10 8.63
CA HIS A 68 4.27 4.34 9.39
C HIS A 68 4.64 5.54 8.51
N THR A 69 5.72 5.46 7.73
CA THR A 69 6.14 6.55 6.82
C THR A 69 5.13 6.78 5.70
N LEU A 70 4.48 5.72 5.22
CA LEU A 70 3.36 5.82 4.28
C LEU A 70 2.14 6.49 4.92
N GLY A 71 1.93 6.34 6.22
CA GLY A 71 0.88 7.04 6.96
C GLY A 71 1.12 8.55 7.05
N GLU A 72 2.38 9.00 7.01
CA GLU A 72 2.72 10.43 7.06
C GLU A 72 2.31 11.18 5.77
N SER A 73 2.11 10.46 4.67
CA SER A 73 1.59 11.01 3.41
C SER A 73 0.07 11.06 3.36
N VAL A 74 -0.63 10.66 4.43
CA VAL A 74 -2.09 10.82 4.54
C VAL A 74 -2.42 12.29 4.78
N ARG A 75 -3.22 12.86 3.89
CA ARG A 75 -3.67 14.26 3.94
C ARG A 75 -5.19 14.30 3.93
N ALA A 76 -5.77 15.39 4.41
CA ALA A 76 -7.16 15.68 4.09
C ALA A 76 -7.29 15.79 2.56
N ALA A 77 -8.38 15.25 2.00
CA ALA A 77 -8.74 15.45 0.62
C ALA A 77 -8.85 16.94 0.31
N ASP A 78 -8.60 17.30 -0.95
CA ASP A 78 -8.46 18.67 -1.42
C ASP A 78 -9.53 19.62 -0.82
N PRO A 79 -9.13 20.72 -0.13
CA PRO A 79 -10.07 21.66 0.48
C PRO A 79 -11.00 22.38 -0.52
N ASP A 80 -10.65 22.44 -1.81
CA ASP A 80 -11.56 22.99 -2.83
C ASP A 80 -12.71 22.03 -3.17
N LEU A 81 -12.53 20.74 -2.88
CA LEU A 81 -13.56 19.71 -2.96
C LEU A 81 -14.19 19.51 -1.58
N ASN A 82 -14.93 20.50 -1.06
CA ASN A 82 -15.84 20.35 0.09
C ASN A 82 -16.99 19.33 -0.19
N ALA A 83 -16.72 18.28 -0.96
CA ALA A 83 -17.57 17.16 -1.16
C ALA A 83 -17.68 16.38 0.16
N PRO A 84 -18.90 16.12 0.64
CA PRO A 84 -19.11 15.24 1.78
C PRO A 84 -18.51 13.85 1.51
N VAL A 85 -18.12 13.15 2.56
CA VAL A 85 -17.68 11.75 2.46
C VAL A 85 -18.79 10.93 1.79
N SER A 86 -18.46 10.26 0.68
CA SER A 86 -19.38 9.32 0.03
C SER A 86 -19.14 7.92 0.57
N LEU A 87 -20.07 7.40 1.37
CA LEU A 87 -19.94 6.07 1.98
C LEU A 87 -19.68 4.98 0.93
N ASP A 88 -20.42 4.99 -0.18
CA ASP A 88 -20.27 4.01 -1.25
C ASP A 88 -18.87 4.05 -1.87
N GLN A 89 -18.30 5.25 -2.03
CA GLN A 89 -16.94 5.42 -2.54
C GLN A 89 -15.89 4.90 -1.55
N GLU A 90 -16.03 5.19 -0.26
CA GLU A 90 -15.07 4.71 0.74
C GLU A 90 -15.16 3.20 0.95
N VAL A 91 -16.36 2.61 0.84
CA VAL A 91 -16.54 1.14 0.85
C VAL A 91 -15.86 0.53 -0.38
N ALA A 92 -16.07 1.09 -1.58
CA ALA A 92 -15.40 0.61 -2.79
C ALA A 92 -13.86 0.71 -2.70
N GLU A 93 -13.36 1.78 -2.10
CA GLU A 93 -11.93 2.00 -1.85
C GLU A 93 -11.36 0.94 -0.88
N LEU A 94 -12.08 0.66 0.22
CA LEU A 94 -11.70 -0.37 1.19
C LEU A 94 -11.68 -1.77 0.57
N GLU A 95 -12.70 -2.12 -0.22
CA GLU A 95 -12.76 -3.40 -0.93
C GLU A 95 -11.61 -3.55 -1.93
N THR A 96 -11.31 -2.49 -2.69
CA THR A 96 -10.17 -2.47 -3.62
C THR A 96 -8.86 -2.72 -2.88
N ALA A 97 -8.63 -2.01 -1.77
CA ALA A 97 -7.43 -2.18 -0.95
C ALA A 97 -7.30 -3.60 -0.37
N ASN A 98 -8.41 -4.23 0.01
CA ASN A 98 -8.43 -5.60 0.50
C ASN A 98 -8.09 -6.61 -0.61
N VAL A 99 -8.64 -6.44 -1.81
CA VAL A 99 -8.33 -7.29 -2.98
C VAL A 99 -6.86 -7.18 -3.35
N ASP A 100 -6.30 -5.97 -3.35
CA ASP A 100 -4.88 -5.73 -3.61
C ASP A 100 -3.99 -6.44 -2.58
N PHE A 101 -4.34 -6.30 -1.29
CA PHE A 101 -3.60 -6.94 -0.20
C PHE A 101 -3.60 -8.48 -0.32
N GLN A 102 -4.76 -9.07 -0.59
CA GLN A 102 -4.90 -10.52 -0.79
C GLN A 102 -4.11 -11.02 -2.00
N SER A 103 -4.17 -10.26 -3.11
CA SER A 103 -3.44 -10.58 -4.33
C SER A 103 -1.93 -10.56 -4.11
N LEU A 104 -1.42 -9.51 -3.47
CA LEU A 104 0.01 -9.38 -3.14
C LEU A 104 0.48 -10.47 -2.16
N THR A 105 -0.34 -10.81 -1.16
CA THR A 105 -0.05 -11.91 -0.22
C THR A 105 0.04 -13.25 -0.94
N THR A 106 -0.82 -13.48 -1.94
CA THR A 106 -0.78 -14.68 -2.78
C THR A 106 0.51 -14.76 -3.59
N VAL A 107 0.93 -13.64 -4.21
CA VAL A 107 2.19 -13.57 -4.97
C VAL A 107 3.39 -13.82 -4.04
N MET A 108 3.42 -13.20 -2.86
CA MET A 108 4.47 -13.40 -1.87
C MET A 108 4.59 -14.86 -1.42
N SER A 109 3.45 -15.50 -1.15
CA SER A 109 3.41 -16.92 -0.74
C SER A 109 3.95 -17.84 -1.84
N ARG A 110 3.55 -17.62 -3.10
CA ARG A 110 4.07 -18.38 -4.25
C ARG A 110 5.57 -18.19 -4.42
N ARG A 111 6.07 -16.96 -4.22
CA ARG A 111 7.51 -16.66 -4.30
C ARG A 111 8.30 -17.41 -3.22
N PHE A 112 7.81 -17.44 -1.98
CA PHE A 112 8.43 -18.25 -0.93
C PHE A 112 8.45 -19.74 -1.24
N ALA A 113 7.36 -20.27 -1.82
CA ALA A 113 7.32 -21.67 -2.25
C ALA A 113 8.36 -21.98 -3.34
N LEU A 114 8.56 -21.08 -4.30
CA LEU A 114 9.60 -21.22 -5.33
C LEU A 114 11.02 -21.18 -4.74
N MET A 115 11.28 -20.28 -3.78
CA MET A 115 12.58 -20.23 -3.10
C MET A 115 12.84 -21.50 -2.30
N GLN A 116 11.83 -22.04 -1.61
CA GLN A 116 11.95 -23.32 -0.89
C GLN A 116 12.24 -24.48 -1.86
N LEU A 117 11.56 -24.53 -3.02
CA LEU A 117 11.80 -25.54 -4.03
C LEU A 117 13.24 -25.47 -4.59
N ALA A 118 13.74 -24.25 -4.86
CA ALA A 118 15.10 -24.05 -5.33
C ALA A 118 16.17 -24.45 -4.30
N LEU A 119 15.88 -24.26 -3.01
CA LEU A 119 16.75 -24.70 -1.91
C LEU A 119 16.73 -26.22 -1.75
N ALA A 120 15.56 -26.85 -1.81
CA ALA A 120 15.39 -28.30 -1.63
C ALA A 120 15.88 -29.12 -2.83
N GLY A 121 15.83 -28.58 -4.05
CA GLY A 121 16.33 -29.25 -5.27
C GLY A 121 17.84 -29.18 -5.46
N ARG A 122 18.60 -28.76 -4.44
CA ARG A 122 20.06 -28.57 -4.49
C ARG A 122 20.85 -29.74 -3.88
N ASP A 123 20.19 -30.89 -3.66
CA ASP A 123 20.78 -32.17 -3.25
C ASP A 123 20.62 -33.23 -4.36
#